data_AF-A0A0N4TBJ9-F1
#
_entry.id   AF-A0A0N4TBJ9-F1
#
_cell.length_a   1.000
_cell.length_b   1.000
_cell.length_c   1.000
_cell.angle_alpha   90.00
_cell.angle_beta   90.00
_cell.angle_gamma   90.00
#
_symmetry.space_group_name_H-M   'P 1'
#
loop_
_entity.id
_entity.type
_entity.pdbx_description
1 polymer ?
#
loop_
_entity_poly.entity_id
_entity_poly.type
_entity_poly.pdbx_seq_one_letter_code
_entity_poly.pdbx_strand_id
1 'polypeptide(L)'
;MEDYETLTTNWLKWDNNEQSRAEIDELWKKKDTEELKSRMCGRLSFGTAGVRTKMEAGFCRLNDLTILMLTSGFAKHLKDVYKRQSNGVAIGYDGRYNSE
;
A
#
# COMPACT_ATOMS: atom_id res chain seq x y z
N MET A 1 -9.81 -13.34 -11.05
CA MET A 1 -9.35 -12.59 -9.86
C MET A 1 -8.23 -13.43 -9.27
N GLU A 2 -7.06 -12.87 -8.98
CA GLU A 2 -6.00 -13.63 -8.31
C GLU A 2 -6.49 -14.12 -6.96
N ASP A 3 -6.08 -15.32 -6.58
CA ASP A 3 -6.46 -15.93 -5.31
C ASP A 3 -5.75 -15.26 -4.12
N TYR A 4 -6.44 -15.17 -2.98
CA TYR A 4 -5.95 -14.45 -1.80
C TYR A 4 -4.69 -15.09 -1.21
N GLU A 5 -4.50 -16.40 -1.36
CA GLU A 5 -3.30 -17.11 -0.88
C GLU A 5 -2.07 -16.70 -1.69
N THR A 6 -2.23 -16.58 -3.01
CA THR A 6 -1.17 -16.10 -3.91
C THR A 6 -0.81 -14.65 -3.61
N LEU A 7 -1.82 -13.79 -3.44
CA LEU A 7 -1.62 -12.39 -3.08
C LEU A 7 -0.92 -12.25 -1.73
N THR A 8 -1.34 -13.03 -0.73
CA THR A 8 -0.72 -13.03 0.61
C THR A 8 0.75 -13.45 0.55
N THR A 9 1.05 -14.52 -0.19
CA THR A 9 2.42 -15.00 -0.37
C THR A 9 3.31 -13.96 -1.07
N ASN A 10 2.79 -13.29 -2.10
CA ASN A 10 3.51 -12.22 -2.78
C ASN A 10 3.73 -11.02 -1.86
N TRP A 11 2.71 -10.63 -1.11
CA TRP A 11 2.80 -9.52 -0.16
C TRP A 11 3.88 -9.79 0.91
N LEU A 12 3.90 -10.99 1.52
CA LEU A 12 4.92 -11.40 2.50
C LEU A 12 6.34 -11.46 1.93
N LYS A 13 6.49 -11.65 0.61
CA LYS A 13 7.79 -11.59 -0.08
C LYS A 13 8.26 -10.16 -0.33
N TRP A 14 7.34 -9.23 -0.56
CA TRP A 14 7.65 -7.85 -0.94
C TRP A 14 7.74 -6.92 0.27
N ASP A 15 6.95 -7.17 1.30
CA ASP A 15 6.99 -6.38 2.52
C ASP A 15 8.20 -6.76 3.37
N ASN A 16 8.93 -5.72 3.81
CA ASN A 16 10.12 -5.85 4.66
C ASN A 16 9.86 -5.37 6.09
N ASN A 17 8.69 -4.79 6.37
CA ASN A 17 8.35 -4.33 7.70
C ASN A 17 7.89 -5.53 8.56
N GLU A 18 8.64 -5.82 9.62
CA GLU A 18 8.40 -6.99 10.47
C GLU A 18 7.04 -6.93 11.19
N GLN A 19 6.58 -5.74 11.56
CA GLN A 19 5.31 -5.55 12.27
C GLN A 19 4.12 -5.86 11.36
N SER A 20 4.10 -5.30 10.15
CA SER A 20 3.02 -5.56 9.18
C SER A 20 3.03 -7.01 8.70
N ARG A 21 4.22 -7.63 8.56
CA ARG A 21 4.32 -9.07 8.31
C ARG A 21 3.72 -9.91 9.42
N ALA A 22 4.02 -9.57 10.68
CA ALA A 22 3.46 -10.25 11.83
C ALA A 22 1.91 -10.18 11.87
N GLU A 23 1.32 -9.04 11.48
CA GLU A 23 -0.15 -8.93 11.34
C GLU A 23 -0.73 -9.95 10.36
N ILE A 24 -0.12 -10.09 9.18
CA ILE A 24 -0.59 -11.03 8.16
C ILE A 24 -0.35 -12.48 8.58
N ASP A 25 0.78 -12.78 9.20
CA ASP A 25 1.07 -14.10 9.74
C ASP A 25 0.08 -14.50 10.85
N GLU A 26 -0.34 -13.56 11.69
CA GLU A 26 -1.35 -13.79 12.72
C GLU A 26 -2.72 -14.11 12.11
N LEU A 27 -3.15 -13.34 11.12
CA LEU A 27 -4.40 -13.61 10.38
C LEU A 27 -4.36 -14.97 9.68
N TRP A 28 -3.21 -15.34 9.11
CA TRP A 28 -2.99 -16.64 8.49
C TRP A 28 -3.12 -17.79 9.49
N LYS A 29 -2.47 -17.68 10.65
CA LYS A 29 -2.58 -18.68 11.74
C LYS A 29 -4.00 -18.84 12.26
N LYS A 30 -4.75 -17.74 12.35
CA LYS A 30 -6.16 -17.73 12.77
C LYS A 30 -7.11 -18.26 11.68
N LYS A 31 -6.64 -18.44 10.45
CA LYS A 31 -7.45 -18.78 9.27
C LYS A 31 -8.58 -17.77 9.04
N ASP A 32 -8.30 -16.48 9.30
CA ASP A 32 -9.26 -15.40 9.08
C ASP A 32 -9.26 -15.00 7.60
N THR A 33 -9.91 -15.84 6.79
CA THR A 33 -9.90 -15.73 5.33
C THR A 33 -10.64 -14.48 4.85
N GLU A 34 -11.66 -14.03 5.57
CA GLU A 34 -12.42 -12.85 5.19
C GLU A 34 -11.61 -11.57 5.41
N GLU A 35 -10.89 -11.44 6.52
CA GLU A 35 -10.00 -10.29 6.74
C GLU A 35 -8.79 -10.32 5.79
N LEU A 36 -8.21 -11.49 5.52
CA LEU A 36 -7.14 -11.62 4.52
C LEU A 36 -7.61 -11.19 3.13
N LYS A 37 -8.80 -11.62 2.68
CA LYS A 37 -9.37 -11.15 1.40
C LYS A 37 -9.61 -9.64 1.42
N SER A 38 -10.18 -9.10 2.50
CA SER A 38 -10.42 -7.66 2.67
C SER A 38 -9.12 -6.82 2.57
N ARG A 39 -8.00 -7.37 3.04
CA ARG A 39 -6.68 -6.71 3.01
C ARG A 39 -5.90 -6.94 1.72
N MET A 40 -6.05 -8.08 1.07
CA MET A 40 -5.22 -8.49 -0.09
C MET A 40 -5.93 -8.32 -1.43
N CYS A 41 -7.23 -8.65 -1.50
CA CYS A 41 -7.97 -8.73 -2.75
C CYS A 41 -8.51 -7.35 -3.14
N GLY A 42 -7.69 -6.57 -3.84
CA GLY A 42 -8.09 -5.27 -4.37
C GLY A 42 -6.90 -4.36 -4.63
N ARG A 43 -7.19 -3.08 -4.84
CA ARG A 43 -6.18 -2.03 -5.05
C ARG A 43 -6.61 -0.76 -4.33
N LEU A 44 -5.63 0.03 -3.92
CA LEU A 44 -5.87 1.38 -3.44
C LEU A 44 -6.57 2.21 -4.52
N SER A 45 -7.63 2.91 -4.14
CA SER A 45 -8.33 3.85 -5.00
C SER A 45 -7.90 5.28 -4.67
N PHE A 46 -7.67 6.07 -5.72
CA PHE A 46 -7.38 7.49 -5.60
C PHE A 46 -8.68 8.27 -5.76
N GLY A 47 -9.21 8.81 -4.66
CA GLY A 47 -10.43 9.62 -4.67
C GLY A 47 -10.14 11.10 -4.92
N THR A 48 -11.17 11.93 -4.79
CA THR A 48 -11.05 13.40 -4.88
C THR A 48 -10.10 14.00 -3.84
N ALA A 49 -9.95 13.32 -2.69
CA ALA A 49 -9.09 13.72 -1.58
C ALA A 49 -7.85 12.83 -1.42
N GLY A 50 -7.40 12.18 -2.51
CA GLY A 50 -6.28 11.25 -2.51
C GLY A 50 -6.65 9.84 -2.07
N VAL A 51 -5.64 9.07 -1.64
CA VAL A 51 -5.83 7.73 -1.10
C VAL A 51 -6.17 7.82 0.38
N ARG A 52 -7.26 7.18 0.80
CA ARG A 52 -7.68 7.08 2.21
C ARG A 52 -8.17 5.68 2.51
N THR A 53 -7.40 4.93 3.29
CA THR A 53 -7.76 3.59 3.77
C THR A 53 -7.23 3.40 5.20
N LYS A 54 -7.53 2.27 5.84
CA LYS A 54 -6.99 1.94 7.16
C LYS A 54 -5.48 1.73 7.09
N MET A 55 -4.77 2.14 8.15
CA MET A 55 -3.33 1.89 8.34
C MET A 55 -3.12 0.50 8.95
N GLU A 56 -2.97 -0.49 8.09
CA GLU A 56 -2.88 -1.92 8.42
C GLU A 56 -2.04 -2.61 7.34
N ALA A 57 -1.66 -3.87 7.57
CA ALA A 57 -0.98 -4.67 6.54
C ALA A 57 -1.89 -5.05 5.35
N GLY A 58 -1.31 -5.23 4.16
CA GLY A 58 -1.99 -5.71 2.94
C GLY A 58 -2.07 -4.69 1.79
N PHE A 59 -2.40 -5.16 0.59
CA PHE A 59 -2.46 -4.33 -0.63
C PHE A 59 -3.60 -3.30 -0.65
N CYS A 60 -4.69 -3.55 0.08
CA CYS A 60 -5.85 -2.67 0.19
C CYS A 60 -5.76 -1.70 1.38
N ARG A 61 -4.59 -1.61 2.01
CA ARG A 61 -4.35 -0.83 3.23
C ARG A 61 -3.18 0.12 3.04
N LEU A 62 -3.13 1.16 3.85
CA LEU A 62 -2.03 2.12 3.85
C LEU A 62 -0.92 1.57 4.75
N ASN A 63 0.23 1.29 4.16
CA ASN A 63 1.44 0.81 4.82
C ASN A 63 2.65 1.19 3.98
N ASP A 64 3.86 0.93 4.49
CA ASP A 64 5.11 1.30 3.85
C ASP A 64 5.20 0.77 2.41
N LEU A 65 4.87 -0.52 2.20
CA LEU A 65 4.91 -1.15 0.88
C LEU A 65 3.98 -0.45 -0.11
N THR A 66 2.73 -0.19 0.28
CA THR A 66 1.76 0.44 -0.63
C THR A 66 2.07 1.91 -0.90
N ILE A 67 2.63 2.65 0.08
CA ILE A 67 3.14 4.01 -0.11
C ILE A 67 4.31 4.02 -1.10
N LEU A 68 5.27 3.11 -0.96
CA LEU A 68 6.41 2.99 -1.88
C LEU A 68 5.95 2.67 -3.31
N MET A 69 5.01 1.74 -3.46
CA MET A 69 4.43 1.40 -4.76
C MET A 69 3.71 2.59 -5.39
N LEU A 70 2.86 3.28 -4.62
CA LEU A 70 2.07 4.42 -5.08
C LEU A 70 2.98 5.58 -5.51
N THR A 71 3.92 5.97 -4.66
CA THR A 71 4.83 7.09 -4.93
C THR A 71 5.75 6.81 -6.10
N SER A 72 6.26 5.58 -6.22
CA SER A 72 7.07 5.15 -7.38
C SER A 72 6.27 5.21 -8.69
N GLY A 73 5.04 4.68 -8.68
CA GLY A 73 4.15 4.74 -9.83
C GLY A 73 3.79 6.18 -10.21
N PHE A 74 3.52 7.03 -9.22
CA PHE A 74 3.20 8.44 -9.43
C PHE A 74 4.39 9.22 -9.98
N ALA A 75 5.60 9.01 -9.46
CA ALA A 75 6.82 9.65 -9.97
C ALA A 75 7.08 9.28 -11.44
N LYS A 76 6.86 8.02 -11.82
CA LYS A 76 6.94 7.58 -13.23
C LYS A 76 5.88 8.29 -14.09
N HIS A 77 4.63 8.31 -13.63
CA HIS A 77 3.54 8.99 -14.33
C HIS A 77 3.82 10.49 -14.55
N LEU A 78 4.32 11.20 -13.53
CA LEU A 78 4.68 12.62 -13.65
C LEU A 78 5.77 12.85 -14.72
N LYS A 79 6.79 11.99 -14.78
CA LYS A 79 7.83 12.07 -15.82
C LYS A 79 7.26 11.89 -17.21
N ASP A 80 6.36 10.91 -17.38
CA ASP A 80 5.74 10.59 -18.67
C ASP A 80 4.80 11.71 -19.16
N VAL A 81 4.06 12.35 -18.25
CA VAL A 81 3.11 13.43 -18.57
C VAL A 81 3.82 14.74 -18.89
N TYR A 82 4.75 15.18 -18.04
CA TYR A 82 5.32 16.52 -18.17
C TYR A 82 6.52 16.60 -19.13
N LYS A 83 7.16 15.47 -19.49
CA LYS A 83 8.24 15.34 -20.48
C LYS A 83 9.33 16.44 -20.43
N ARG A 84 9.60 17.01 -19.25
CA ARG A 84 10.57 18.09 -19.03
C ARG A 84 11.34 17.84 -17.74
N GLN A 85 12.51 18.45 -17.59
CA GLN A 85 13.20 18.45 -16.30
C GLN A 85 12.31 19.14 -15.26
N SER A 86 12.00 18.41 -14.19
CA SER A 86 10.96 18.79 -13.24
C SER A 86 11.35 20.04 -12.44
N ASN A 87 10.47 21.03 -12.41
CA ASN A 87 10.34 21.92 -11.26
C ASN A 87 10.13 21.00 -10.04
N GLY A 88 10.95 21.08 -9.00
CA GLY A 88 10.96 20.12 -7.89
C GLY A 88 9.59 19.84 -7.25
N VAL A 89 9.51 18.79 -6.42
CA VAL A 89 8.26 18.39 -5.76
C VAL A 89 8.17 19.03 -4.37
N ALA A 90 7.03 19.63 -4.03
CA ALA A 90 6.73 20.04 -2.67
C ALA A 90 6.02 18.89 -1.94
N ILE A 91 6.55 18.49 -0.79
CA ILE A 91 6.00 17.43 0.06
C ILE A 91 5.65 18.07 1.41
N GLY A 92 4.43 17.82 1.89
CA GLY A 92 3.96 18.30 3.18
C GLY A 92 3.09 17.25 3.84
N TYR A 93 3.06 17.28 5.18
CA TYR A 93 2.31 16.37 6.01
C TYR A 93 1.57 17.15 7.12
N ASP A 94 0.54 16.53 7.72
CA ASP A 94 -0.16 17.07 8.88
C ASP A 94 0.24 16.33 10.17
N GLY A 95 -0.30 16.72 11.31
CA GLY A 95 0.06 16.13 12.61
C GLY A 95 -0.55 14.75 12.90
N ARG A 96 -1.07 14.01 11.91
CA ARG A 96 -1.58 12.66 12.12
C ARG A 96 -0.44 11.67 12.24
N TYR A 97 -0.63 10.67 13.10
CA TYR A 97 0.28 9.53 13.24
C TYR A 97 0.58 8.90 11.86
N ASN A 98 1.87 8.61 11.59
CA ASN A 98 2.38 8.08 10.33
C ASN A 98 2.19 9.00 9.11
N SER A 99 2.25 10.32 9.32
CA SER A 99 2.28 11.29 8.21
C SER A 99 3.68 11.81 7.91
N GLU A 100 4.63 11.62 8.84
CA GLU A 100 6.05 11.98 8.75
C GLU A 100 6.87 11.12 7.78
#